data_AF-A0A2G9Q549-F1
#
_entry.id   AF-A0A2G9Q549-F1
#
_cell.length_a   1.000
_cell.length_b   1.000
_cell.length_c   1.000
_cell.angle_alpha   90.00
_cell.angle_beta   90.00
_cell.angle_gamma   90.00
#
_symmetry.space_group_name_H-M   'P 1'
#
loop_
_entity.id
_entity.type
_entity.pdbx_description
1 polymer ?
#
loop_
_entity_poly.entity_id
_entity_poly.type
_entity_poly.pdbx_seq_one_letter_code
_entity_poly.pdbx_strand_id
1 'polypeptide(L)'
;MNAKFKEPEFLLAFIDKYREMRNLWEVKHPQYYLKHVRKSTLERLLTFVQMTIPEATMETLLKKIGILRNMYKREHNKIQESMRSGASADDVYVSRLWYYNKLQFLDDQTEARASLSTLPSTLPSTLPCTLPCTFPSTPAEADEDQAGSSILDEPDMTIWCQDEASQEQCGESGRQEETGPMDSLE
;
A
#
# COMPACT_ATOMS: atom_id res chain seq x y z
N MET A 1 7.48 21.10 1.23
CA MET A 1 7.72 20.24 2.41
C MET A 1 8.60 21.01 3.38
N ASN A 2 8.20 21.12 4.65
CA ASN A 2 8.90 21.92 5.65
C ASN A 2 10.34 21.44 5.87
N ALA A 3 11.31 22.37 5.92
CA ALA A 3 12.74 22.07 6.03
C ALA A 3 13.08 21.27 7.30
N LYS A 4 12.31 21.48 8.38
CA LYS A 4 12.47 20.79 9.67
C LYS A 4 12.31 19.26 9.58
N PHE A 5 11.54 18.74 8.63
CA PHE A 5 11.45 17.28 8.40
C PHE A 5 12.70 16.66 7.77
N LYS A 6 13.70 17.48 7.40
CA LYS A 6 15.01 17.02 6.94
C LYS A 6 16.00 16.86 8.10
N GLU A 7 15.71 17.47 9.25
CA GLU A 7 16.55 17.31 10.44
C GLU A 7 16.45 15.87 10.93
N PRO A 8 17.58 15.15 11.06
CA PRO A 8 17.57 13.72 11.34
C PRO A 8 16.95 13.43 12.71
N GLU A 9 17.27 14.22 13.73
CA GLU A 9 16.75 14.05 15.08
C GLU A 9 15.22 14.18 15.12
N PHE A 10 14.68 15.22 14.47
CA PHE A 10 13.24 15.44 14.42
C PHE A 10 12.54 14.36 13.60
N LEU A 11 13.11 13.95 12.46
CA LEU A 11 12.54 12.89 11.65
C LEU A 11 12.49 11.56 12.39
N LEU A 12 13.55 11.20 13.13
CA LEU A 12 13.57 10.01 13.97
C LEU A 12 12.51 10.07 15.08
N ALA A 13 12.45 11.18 15.81
CA ALA A 13 11.45 11.37 16.85
C ALA A 13 10.01 11.31 16.29
N PHE A 14 9.79 11.87 15.11
CA PHE A 14 8.53 11.78 14.39
C PHE A 14 8.17 10.33 14.04
N ILE A 15 9.12 9.56 13.49
CA ILE A 15 8.90 8.15 13.13
C ILE A 15 8.61 7.31 14.37
N ASP A 16 9.35 7.53 15.46
CA ASP A 16 9.14 6.82 16.73
C ASP A 16 7.74 7.13 17.30
N LYS A 17 7.29 8.40 17.28
CA LYS A 17 5.92 8.76 17.67
C LYS A 17 4.85 8.21 16.76
N TYR A 18 5.08 8.18 15.45
CA TYR A 18 4.16 7.57 14.50
C TYR A 18 4.05 6.05 14.72
N ARG A 19 5.16 5.37 15.02
CA ARG A 19 5.20 3.93 15.34
C ARG A 19 4.34 3.60 16.56
N GLU A 20 4.39 4.41 17.61
CA GLU A 20 3.55 4.24 18.82
C GLU A 20 2.03 4.29 18.50
N MET A 21 1.64 5.05 17.48
CA MET A 21 0.23 5.25 17.10
C MET A 21 -0.27 4.16 16.14
N ARG A 22 -0.32 2.92 16.64
CA ARG A 22 -0.64 1.70 15.89
C ARG A 22 -1.93 1.78 15.06
N ASN A 23 -2.98 2.38 15.61
CA ASN A 23 -4.26 2.58 14.92
C ASN A 23 -4.18 3.42 13.64
N LEU A 24 -3.06 4.10 13.35
CA LEU A 24 -2.85 4.83 12.10
C LEU A 24 -2.34 3.94 10.96
N TRP A 25 -1.59 2.88 11.26
CA TRP A 25 -0.87 2.09 10.25
C TRP A 25 -1.14 0.58 10.33
N GLU A 26 -1.59 0.07 11.47
CA GLU A 26 -1.85 -1.33 11.68
C GLU A 26 -3.31 -1.69 11.36
N VAL A 27 -3.52 -2.39 10.26
CA VAL A 27 -4.85 -2.78 9.75
C VAL A 27 -5.55 -3.72 10.72
N LYS A 28 -4.79 -4.62 11.36
CA LYS A 28 -5.30 -5.56 12.37
C LYS A 28 -5.73 -4.89 13.68
N HIS A 29 -5.39 -3.61 13.89
CA HIS A 29 -5.70 -2.91 15.13
C HIS A 29 -7.22 -2.64 15.23
N PRO A 30 -7.90 -2.94 16.35
CA PRO A 30 -9.36 -2.78 16.47
C PRO A 30 -9.86 -1.36 16.17
N GLN A 31 -9.03 -0.36 16.50
CA GLN A 31 -9.35 1.05 16.28
C GLN A 31 -8.92 1.57 14.89
N TYR A 32 -8.37 0.73 14.02
CA TYR A 32 -7.90 1.14 12.70
C TYR A 32 -9.03 1.68 11.83
N TYR A 33 -10.21 1.06 11.86
CA TYR A 33 -11.37 1.45 11.05
C TYR A 33 -12.25 2.53 11.72
N LEU A 34 -11.99 2.86 12.98
CA LEU A 34 -12.76 3.87 13.72
C LEU A 34 -12.31 5.28 13.32
N LYS A 35 -13.03 5.89 12.37
CA LYS A 35 -12.69 7.19 11.76
C LYS A 35 -12.37 8.28 12.80
N HIS A 36 -13.24 8.45 13.80
CA HIS A 36 -13.08 9.46 14.83
C HIS A 36 -11.84 9.20 15.72
N VAL A 37 -11.54 7.94 16.04
CA VAL A 37 -10.35 7.58 16.84
C VAL A 37 -9.07 7.84 16.05
N ARG A 38 -9.05 7.48 14.76
CA ARG A 38 -7.92 7.80 13.87
C ARG A 38 -7.69 9.31 13.80
N LYS A 39 -8.76 10.08 13.57
CA LYS A 39 -8.69 11.55 13.47
C LYS A 39 -8.13 12.15 14.76
N SER A 40 -8.66 11.76 15.91
CA SER A 40 -8.13 12.20 17.21
C SER A 40 -6.65 11.83 17.42
N THR A 41 -6.24 10.66 16.93
CA THR A 41 -4.84 10.23 17.03
C THR A 41 -3.93 11.04 16.11
N LEU A 42 -4.38 11.35 14.89
CA LEU A 42 -3.68 12.26 13.97
C LEU A 42 -3.58 13.67 14.54
N GLU A 43 -4.63 14.18 15.18
CA GLU A 43 -4.60 15.48 15.86
C GLU A 43 -3.54 15.49 16.97
N ARG A 44 -3.44 14.42 17.77
CA ARG A 44 -2.38 14.27 18.77
C ARG A 44 -0.98 14.24 18.15
N LEU A 45 -0.81 13.56 17.02
CA LEU A 45 0.45 13.56 16.28
C LEU A 45 0.78 14.96 15.70
N LEU A 46 -0.25 15.67 15.23
CA LEU A 46 -0.13 17.03 14.74
C LEU A 46 0.32 17.98 15.83
N THR A 47 -0.22 17.88 17.04
CA THR A 47 0.22 18.67 18.20
C THR A 47 1.72 18.50 18.46
N PHE A 48 2.23 17.25 18.39
CA PHE A 48 3.66 16.98 18.51
C PHE A 48 4.49 17.66 17.41
N VAL A 49 4.04 17.59 16.16
CA VAL A 49 4.71 18.28 15.05
C VAL A 49 4.69 19.79 15.23
N GLN A 50 3.56 20.35 15.69
CA GLN A 50 3.37 21.79 15.91
C GLN A 50 4.30 22.37 16.99
N MET A 51 4.73 21.57 17.96
CA MET A 51 5.75 21.99 18.93
C MET A 51 7.08 22.38 18.27
N THR A 52 7.39 21.81 17.10
CA THR A 52 8.62 22.10 16.35
C THR A 52 8.34 22.95 15.09
N ILE A 53 7.16 22.79 14.50
CA ILE A 53 6.73 23.44 13.25
C ILE A 53 5.33 24.03 13.47
N PRO A 54 5.21 25.23 14.04
CA PRO A 54 3.91 25.81 14.41
C PRO A 54 2.92 25.94 13.24
N GLU A 55 3.43 26.13 12.01
CA GLU A 55 2.61 26.23 10.79
C GLU A 55 2.16 24.88 10.22
N ALA A 56 2.48 23.76 10.87
CA ALA A 56 2.07 22.45 10.40
C ALA A 56 0.53 22.31 10.49
N THR A 57 -0.07 21.94 9.36
CA THR A 57 -1.49 21.60 9.24
C THR A 57 -1.69 20.10 9.12
N MET A 58 -2.93 19.63 9.29
CA MET A 58 -3.29 18.23 9.07
C MET A 58 -2.86 17.72 7.69
N GLU A 59 -3.05 18.54 6.65
CA GLU A 59 -2.62 18.21 5.28
C GLU A 59 -1.11 17.95 5.21
N THR A 60 -0.29 18.81 5.83
CA THR A 60 1.17 18.62 5.81
C THR A 60 1.61 17.35 6.54
N LEU A 61 0.91 16.99 7.61
CA LEU A 61 1.15 15.76 8.37
C LEU A 61 0.79 14.53 7.53
N LEU A 62 -0.43 14.48 6.98
CA LEU A 62 -0.89 13.37 6.15
C LEU A 62 0.01 13.17 4.93
N LYS A 63 0.37 14.27 4.26
CA LYS A 63 1.32 14.25 3.14
C LYS A 63 2.67 13.69 3.55
N LYS A 64 3.20 14.09 4.72
CA LYS A 64 4.48 13.56 5.21
C LYS A 64 4.40 12.06 5.51
N ILE A 65 3.32 11.60 6.14
CA ILE A 65 3.11 10.18 6.43
C ILE A 65 3.03 9.38 5.12
N GLY A 66 2.24 9.86 4.14
CA GLY A 66 2.13 9.22 2.83
C GLY A 66 3.49 9.10 2.12
N ILE A 67 4.29 10.16 2.14
CA ILE A 67 5.64 10.15 1.57
C ILE A 67 6.53 9.10 2.26
N LEU A 68 6.49 9.01 3.59
CA LEU A 68 7.28 8.02 4.33
C LEU A 68 6.88 6.60 3.97
N ARG A 69 5.58 6.30 3.93
CA ARG A 69 5.06 4.99 3.54
C ARG A 69 5.46 4.63 2.11
N ASN A 70 5.33 5.56 1.16
CA ASN A 70 5.66 5.33 -0.25
C ASN A 70 7.17 5.17 -0.48
N MET A 71 8.00 5.94 0.24
CA MET A 71 9.45 5.77 0.20
C MET A 71 9.84 4.40 0.76
N TYR A 72 9.26 4.01 1.89
CA TYR A 72 9.51 2.71 2.49
C TYR A 72 9.09 1.55 1.58
N LYS A 73 7.85 1.56 1.07
CA LYS A 73 7.31 0.51 0.16
C LYS A 73 8.20 0.31 -1.06
N ARG A 74 8.63 1.41 -1.72
CA ARG A 74 9.52 1.32 -2.88
C ARG A 74 10.88 0.72 -2.53
N GLU A 75 11.47 1.14 -1.41
CA GLU A 75 12.79 0.66 -1.02
C GLU A 75 12.74 -0.78 -0.54
N HIS A 76 11.72 -1.17 0.22
CA HIS A 76 11.46 -2.53 0.63
C HIS A 76 11.26 -3.46 -0.59
N ASN A 77 10.49 -3.05 -1.60
CA ASN A 77 10.30 -3.82 -2.82
C ASN A 77 11.62 -4.09 -3.58
N LYS A 78 12.54 -3.12 -3.62
CA LYS A 78 13.86 -3.33 -4.26
C LYS A 78 14.69 -4.38 -3.53
N ILE A 79 14.66 -4.35 -2.19
CA ILE A 79 15.35 -5.35 -1.36
C ILE A 79 14.75 -6.73 -1.63
N GLN A 80 13.42 -6.86 -1.57
CA GLN A 80 12.72 -8.13 -1.85
C GLN A 80 13.01 -8.67 -3.26
N GLU A 81 13.00 -7.82 -4.29
CA GLU A 81 13.28 -8.25 -5.66
C GLU A 81 14.73 -8.70 -5.85
N SER A 82 15.69 -8.03 -5.18
CA SER A 82 17.09 -8.47 -5.19
C SER A 82 17.27 -9.86 -4.55
N MET A 83 16.54 -10.14 -3.46
CA MET A 83 16.55 -11.45 -2.81
C MET A 83 15.91 -12.54 -3.69
N ARG A 84 14.81 -12.20 -4.39
CA ARG A 84 14.07 -13.14 -5.24
C ARG A 84 14.83 -13.54 -6.50
N SER A 85 15.66 -12.65 -7.04
CA SER A 85 16.38 -12.85 -8.30
C SER A 85 17.55 -13.85 -8.20
N GLY A 86 17.72 -14.54 -7.06
CA GLY A 86 18.78 -15.52 -6.85
C GLY A 86 20.17 -14.88 -6.73
N ALA A 87 20.22 -13.60 -6.37
CA ALA A 87 21.47 -12.89 -6.09
C ALA A 87 22.24 -13.63 -4.98
N SER A 88 23.56 -13.73 -5.13
CA SER A 88 24.43 -14.19 -4.03
C SER A 88 24.22 -13.27 -2.82
N ALA A 89 24.47 -13.76 -1.59
CA ALA A 89 24.27 -12.97 -0.37
C ALA A 89 25.03 -11.62 -0.38
N ASP A 90 26.11 -11.53 -1.15
CA ASP A 90 26.92 -10.31 -1.34
C ASP A 90 26.33 -9.30 -2.35
N ASP A 91 25.28 -9.67 -3.10
CA ASP A 91 24.64 -8.85 -4.15
C ASP A 91 23.19 -8.42 -3.79
N VAL A 92 22.78 -8.66 -2.53
CA VAL A 92 21.48 -8.18 -2.03
C VAL A 92 21.50 -6.65 -1.92
N TYR A 93 20.47 -6.00 -2.47
CA TYR A 93 20.36 -4.56 -2.45
C TYR A 93 20.25 -4.03 -1.02
N VAL A 94 21.15 -3.11 -0.65
CA VAL A 94 21.09 -2.40 0.64
C VAL A 94 20.32 -1.10 0.49
N SER A 95 19.35 -0.89 1.38
CA SER A 95 18.53 0.33 1.41
C SER A 95 19.39 1.59 1.52
N ARG A 96 19.09 2.60 0.69
CA ARG A 96 19.75 3.92 0.74
C ARG A 96 19.13 4.84 1.78
N LEU A 97 18.02 4.45 2.40
CA LEU A 97 17.34 5.23 3.41
C LEU A 97 18.00 5.01 4.77
N TRP A 98 18.63 6.04 5.32
CA TRP A 98 19.33 5.96 6.61
C TRP A 98 18.39 5.64 7.79
N TYR A 99 17.09 5.91 7.67
CA TYR A 99 16.06 5.55 8.65
C TYR A 99 15.25 4.30 8.26
N TYR A 100 15.69 3.50 7.28
CA TYR A 100 14.94 2.34 6.80
C TYR A 100 14.51 1.40 7.93
N ASN A 101 15.45 1.02 8.80
CA ASN A 101 15.22 0.11 9.93
C ASN A 101 14.16 0.64 10.92
N LYS A 102 13.98 1.96 11.01
CA LYS A 102 12.97 2.58 11.87
C LYS A 102 11.56 2.43 11.33
N LEU A 103 11.39 2.20 10.02
CA LEU A 103 10.09 2.05 9.36
C LEU A 103 9.70 0.57 9.13
N GLN A 104 10.53 -0.39 9.56
CA GLN A 104 10.30 -1.81 9.33
C GLN A 104 9.00 -2.34 9.96
N PHE A 105 8.46 -1.67 10.98
CA PHE A 105 7.17 -2.01 11.59
C PHE A 105 6.00 -1.95 10.59
N LEU A 106 6.17 -1.32 9.42
CA LEU A 106 5.18 -1.30 8.35
C LEU A 106 5.05 -2.67 7.64
N ASP A 107 6.04 -3.56 7.74
CA ASP A 107 6.00 -4.90 7.12
C ASP A 107 5.06 -5.85 7.84
N ASP A 108 4.86 -5.67 9.14
CA ASP A 108 4.06 -6.57 10.01
C ASP A 108 2.58 -6.66 9.60
N GLN A 109 2.15 -5.88 8.61
CA GLN A 109 0.81 -5.94 7.99
C GLN A 109 0.69 -7.04 6.93
N THR A 110 1.80 -7.43 6.30
CA THR A 110 1.85 -8.35 5.18
C THR A 110 2.23 -9.74 5.69
N GLU A 111 1.39 -10.33 6.56
CA GLU A 111 1.37 -11.79 6.57
C GLU A 111 0.81 -12.21 5.22
N ALA A 112 1.72 -12.59 4.32
CA ALA A 112 1.36 -13.24 3.07
C ALA A 112 0.35 -14.32 3.42
N ARG A 113 -0.89 -14.16 2.94
CA ARG A 113 -1.90 -15.20 2.98
C ARG A 113 -1.23 -16.41 2.33
N ALA A 114 -0.77 -17.36 3.14
CA ALA A 114 -0.12 -18.55 2.64
C ALA A 114 -1.12 -19.17 1.67
N SER A 115 -0.80 -19.13 0.38
CA SER A 115 -1.63 -19.72 -0.65
C SER A 115 -1.70 -21.20 -0.32
N LEU A 116 -2.81 -21.61 0.29
CA LEU A 116 -3.12 -23.01 0.46
C LEU A 116 -3.19 -23.57 -0.95
N SER A 117 -2.16 -24.33 -1.31
CA SER A 117 -2.06 -25.01 -2.59
C SER A 117 -3.24 -25.97 -2.68
N THR A 118 -4.29 -25.58 -3.40
CA THR A 118 -5.39 -26.47 -3.75
C THR A 118 -4.91 -27.40 -4.85
N LEU A 119 -4.08 -28.39 -4.50
CA LEU A 119 -3.88 -29.54 -5.37
C LEU A 119 -5.18 -30.35 -5.36
N PRO A 120 -5.85 -30.55 -6.50
CA PRO A 120 -6.98 -31.46 -6.57
C PRO A 120 -6.46 -32.89 -6.36
N SER A 121 -6.65 -33.42 -5.16
CA SER A 121 -6.45 -34.84 -4.90
C SER A 121 -7.43 -35.62 -5.75
N THR A 122 -6.88 -36.41 -6.67
CA THR A 122 -7.57 -37.18 -7.68
C THR A 122 -8.42 -38.28 -7.05
N LEU A 123 -9.74 -38.24 -7.18
CA LEU A 123 -10.57 -39.47 -7.21
C LEU A 123 -11.85 -39.26 -8.06
N PRO A 124 -12.19 -40.21 -8.96
CA PRO A 124 -13.38 -40.14 -9.79
C PRO A 124 -14.58 -40.72 -9.04
N SER A 125 -15.67 -39.96 -8.92
CA SER A 125 -16.95 -40.48 -8.44
C SER A 125 -18.06 -40.02 -9.38
N THR A 126 -18.34 -40.88 -10.35
CA THR A 126 -19.55 -40.95 -11.17
C THR A 126 -20.80 -40.79 -10.32
N LEU A 127 -21.62 -39.76 -10.57
CA LEU A 127 -23.09 -39.82 -10.53
C LEU A 127 -23.68 -38.68 -11.37
N PRO A 128 -24.52 -38.95 -12.38
CA PRO A 128 -25.21 -37.92 -13.15
C PRO A 128 -26.52 -37.52 -12.45
N CYS A 129 -26.58 -36.31 -11.90
CA CYS A 129 -27.84 -35.72 -11.45
C CYS A 129 -28.39 -34.81 -12.54
N THR A 130 -29.17 -35.41 -13.45
CA THR A 130 -30.14 -34.72 -14.29
C THR A 130 -31.25 -34.15 -13.41
N LEU A 131 -31.27 -32.84 -13.20
CA LEU A 131 -32.52 -32.11 -12.90
C LEU A 131 -32.53 -30.76 -13.64
N PRO A 132 -33.63 -30.43 -14.36
CA PRO A 132 -33.70 -29.26 -15.22
C PRO A 132 -33.92 -27.98 -14.41
N CYS A 133 -33.07 -26.98 -14.64
CA CYS A 133 -33.31 -25.62 -14.16
C CYS A 133 -34.45 -25.00 -14.98
N THR A 134 -35.64 -24.95 -14.41
CA THR A 134 -36.75 -24.14 -14.92
C THR A 134 -36.61 -22.73 -14.34
N PHE A 135 -36.01 -21.82 -15.11
CA PHE A 135 -36.43 -20.41 -15.13
C PHE A 135 -37.37 -20.26 -16.35
N PRO A 136 -38.34 -19.33 -16.42
CA PRO A 136 -38.23 -17.94 -15.94
C PRO A 136 -39.54 -17.24 -15.50
N SER A 137 -39.35 -15.95 -15.13
CA SER A 137 -40.28 -14.82 -15.30
C SER A 137 -41.33 -14.55 -14.22
N THR A 138 -41.33 -13.32 -13.67
CA THR A 138 -42.30 -12.25 -14.05
C THR A 138 -41.92 -10.87 -13.44
N PRO A 139 -42.46 -9.75 -13.96
CA PRO A 139 -41.78 -8.46 -14.14
C PRO A 139 -42.43 -7.28 -13.36
N ALA A 140 -41.89 -6.08 -13.61
CA ALA A 140 -42.51 -4.75 -13.47
C ALA A 140 -42.79 -4.30 -12.02
N GLU A 141 -42.68 -3.04 -11.59
CA GLU A 141 -42.94 -1.69 -12.13
C GLU A 141 -41.98 -0.71 -11.39
N ALA A 142 -41.58 0.44 -11.95
CA ALA A 142 -42.11 1.81 -11.66
C ALA A 142 -42.26 2.11 -10.15
N ASP A 143 -41.99 3.26 -9.56
CA ASP A 143 -41.58 4.63 -9.90
C ASP A 143 -41.38 5.28 -8.50
N GLU A 144 -40.50 6.27 -8.35
CA GLU A 144 -40.73 7.49 -7.54
C GLU A 144 -39.43 8.18 -7.11
N ASP A 145 -39.41 9.45 -7.48
CA ASP A 145 -38.51 10.54 -7.15
C ASP A 145 -38.51 10.86 -5.65
N GLN A 146 -37.33 11.00 -5.00
CA GLN A 146 -37.17 12.05 -4.00
C GLN A 146 -35.70 12.43 -3.71
N ALA A 147 -35.38 13.63 -4.19
CA ALA A 147 -34.66 14.72 -3.51
C ALA A 147 -33.40 14.42 -2.65
N GLY A 148 -32.32 15.09 -3.06
CA GLY A 148 -31.61 15.99 -2.17
C GLY A 148 -30.56 15.35 -1.26
N SER A 149 -29.48 14.85 -1.86
CA SER A 149 -28.24 14.65 -1.10
C SER A 149 -27.26 15.76 -1.45
N SER A 150 -27.16 16.74 -0.56
CA SER A 150 -26.13 17.77 -0.53
C SER A 150 -24.76 17.07 -0.51
N ILE A 151 -24.10 17.01 -1.66
CA ILE A 151 -22.71 16.61 -1.78
C ILE A 151 -21.89 17.74 -1.15
N LEU A 152 -21.62 17.60 0.14
CA LEU A 152 -20.51 18.30 0.76
C LEU A 152 -19.25 17.52 0.34
N ASP A 153 -18.51 18.11 -0.59
CA ASP A 153 -17.15 17.71 -0.95
C ASP A 153 -16.27 17.68 0.32
N GLU A 154 -16.15 16.50 0.94
CA GLU A 154 -15.17 16.23 2.00
C GLU A 154 -14.01 15.45 1.37
N PRO A 155 -12.90 16.13 1.01
CA PRO A 155 -11.75 15.49 0.38
C PRO A 155 -10.84 14.79 1.39
N ASP A 156 -11.38 13.95 2.29
CA ASP A 156 -10.54 13.39 3.37
C ASP A 156 -11.01 12.03 3.89
N MET A 157 -10.94 10.98 3.05
CA MET A 157 -10.69 9.61 3.55
C MET A 157 -10.41 8.53 2.50
N THR A 158 -10.49 8.85 1.21
CA THR A 158 -10.24 7.84 0.15
C THR A 158 -8.74 7.50 -0.01
N ILE A 159 -7.85 8.36 0.51
CA ILE A 159 -6.39 8.25 0.37
C ILE A 159 -5.80 6.97 0.99
N TRP A 160 -6.44 6.38 2.00
CA TRP A 160 -5.85 5.25 2.73
C TRP A 160 -6.35 3.87 2.27
N CYS A 161 -7.40 3.79 1.45
CA CYS A 161 -7.93 2.52 0.91
C CYS A 161 -7.56 2.25 -0.55
N GLN A 162 -7.00 3.22 -1.30
CA GLN A 162 -6.71 3.04 -2.74
C GLN A 162 -5.35 2.41 -3.07
N ASP A 163 -4.42 2.30 -2.11
CA ASP A 163 -3.05 1.81 -2.36
C ASP A 163 -2.96 0.26 -2.56
N GLU A 164 -4.12 -0.41 -2.57
CA GLU A 164 -4.29 -1.88 -2.68
C GLU A 164 -4.97 -2.31 -4.00
N ALA A 165 -4.96 -1.48 -5.06
CA ALA A 165 -5.64 -1.80 -6.33
C ALA A 165 -4.80 -1.58 -7.61
N SER A 166 -3.46 -1.54 -7.52
CA SER A 166 -2.62 -1.45 -8.73
C SER A 166 -1.44 -2.41 -8.66
N GLN A 167 -1.77 -3.69 -8.60
CA GLN A 167 -1.05 -4.79 -9.24
C GLN A 167 -1.90 -5.03 -10.49
N GLU A 168 -1.45 -4.82 -11.73
CA GLU A 168 -0.47 -5.61 -12.44
C GLU A 168 -0.29 -5.04 -13.85
N GLN A 169 0.93 -4.66 -14.25
CA GLN A 169 1.39 -4.81 -15.63
C GLN A 169 2.92 -4.81 -15.67
N CYS A 170 3.48 -5.99 -15.41
CA CYS A 170 4.69 -6.46 -16.09
C CYS A 170 4.25 -6.71 -17.55
N GLY A 171 4.86 -6.23 -18.62
CA GLY A 171 6.23 -5.88 -18.91
C GLY A 171 6.53 -6.56 -20.25
N GLU A 172 6.89 -5.82 -21.29
CA GLU A 172 7.54 -6.40 -22.48
C GLU A 172 8.57 -5.39 -23.01
N SER A 173 9.80 -5.55 -22.54
CA SER A 173 10.96 -4.78 -23.02
C SER A 173 11.49 -5.46 -24.28
N GLY A 174 11.18 -4.88 -25.43
CA GLY A 174 11.69 -5.29 -26.73
C GLY A 174 13.22 -5.25 -26.77
N ARG A 175 13.79 -6.40 -27.11
CA ARG A 175 15.21 -6.66 -27.38
C ARG A 175 15.57 -5.98 -28.71
N GLN A 176 16.59 -5.12 -28.74
CA GLN A 176 17.22 -4.69 -29.99
C GLN A 176 18.62 -5.31 -30.05
N GLU A 177 18.79 -6.24 -30.99
CA GLU A 177 20.08 -6.61 -31.56
C GLU A 177 20.58 -5.43 -32.40
N GLU A 178 21.75 -4.90 -32.07
CA GLU A 178 22.50 -4.05 -33.00
C GLU A 178 23.77 -4.81 -33.41
N THR A 179 23.69 -5.41 -34.60
CA THR A 179 24.82 -5.85 -35.41
C THR A 179 25.53 -4.63 -36.01
N GLY A 180 26.81 -4.45 -35.70
CA GLY A 180 27.70 -3.48 -36.36
C GLY A 180 29.02 -4.16 -36.79
N PRO A 181 29.55 -3.88 -38.00
CA PRO A 181 30.52 -4.73 -38.68
C PRO A 181 31.98 -4.41 -38.33
N MET A 182 32.84 -5.38 -38.67
CA MET A 182 34.31 -5.30 -38.64
C MET A 182 34.84 -4.08 -39.40
N ASP A 183 35.80 -3.39 -38.77
CA ASP A 183 36.78 -2.58 -39.48
C ASP A 183 38.18 -3.07 -39.10
N SER A 184 38.89 -3.60 -40.10
CA SER A 184 40.28 -4.04 -40.03
C SER A 184 41.17 -2.83 -40.26
N LEU A 185 42.12 -2.57 -39.36
CA LEU A 185 43.26 -1.72 -39.66
C LEU A 185 44.55 -2.54 -39.61
N GLU A 186 45.17 -2.68 -40.78
CA GLU A 186 46.63 -2.83 -40.94
C GLU A 186 47.29 -1.44 -40.84
#